data_AF-A0A1J4K9Z1-F1
#
_entry.id   AF-A0A1J4K9Z1-F1
#
_cell.length_a   1.000
_cell.length_b   1.000
_cell.length_c   1.000
_cell.angle_alpha   90.00
_cell.angle_beta   90.00
_cell.angle_gamma   90.00
#
_symmetry.space_group_name_H-M   'P 1'
#
loop_
_entity.id
_entity.type
_entity.pdbx_description
1 polymer ?
#
loop_
_entity_poly.entity_id
_entity_poly.type
_entity_poly.pdbx_seq_one_letter_code
_entity_poly.pdbx_strand_id
1 'polypeptide(L)'
;MLLFFVGLFKTIQSLTFYNPAENSLNIIQNRGFLPDMQNSYARWPNKAMDIKNDAYKTGMKCSATVKIIFYTNSSHLYINYTKSKIYTYQHLSHWATSGFALYGADEDGSLHLCMPEIEPNTFTTFSALLNYYLLPEKITEYHLILLSFDEVNQLNIGVADGSYFEYAKSLNERPVVLYGTSIMHGACPCHAGNTWPNMLHRSLDFPIFNMGVT
;
A
#
# COMPACT_ATOMS: atom_id res chain seq x y z
N MET A 1 22.93 50.12 -6.80
CA MET A 1 23.01 48.64 -6.82
C MET A 1 21.60 48.10 -6.64
N LEU A 2 20.88 47.83 -7.74
CA LEU A 2 19.54 47.22 -7.67
C LEU A 2 19.73 45.71 -7.47
N LEU A 3 19.33 45.19 -6.31
CA LEU A 3 19.23 43.77 -6.04
C LEU A 3 17.93 43.24 -6.67
N PHE A 4 18.05 42.49 -7.77
CA PHE A 4 16.96 41.68 -8.28
C PHE A 4 16.75 40.48 -7.35
N PHE A 5 15.65 40.50 -6.59
CA PHE A 5 15.12 39.28 -5.97
C PHE A 5 14.54 38.40 -7.09
N VAL A 6 15.30 37.40 -7.53
CA VAL A 6 14.74 36.30 -8.34
C VAL A 6 13.93 35.45 -7.38
N GLY A 7 12.62 35.68 -7.34
CA GLY A 7 11.69 34.78 -6.68
C GLY A 7 11.76 33.41 -7.35
N LEU A 8 12.21 32.39 -6.62
CA LEU A 8 12.03 30.99 -6.99
C LEU A 8 10.52 30.72 -6.98
N PHE A 9 9.87 30.83 -8.13
CA PHE A 9 8.54 30.28 -8.33
C PHE A 9 8.65 28.76 -8.21
N LYS A 10 8.28 28.21 -7.04
CA LYS A 10 7.92 26.79 -6.95
C LYS A 10 6.63 26.63 -7.74
N THR A 11 6.73 26.15 -8.97
CA THR A 11 5.57 25.68 -9.73
C THR A 11 4.88 24.60 -8.90
N ILE A 12 3.63 24.83 -8.50
CA ILE A 12 2.79 23.77 -7.96
C ILE A 12 2.54 22.82 -9.12
N GLN A 13 3.26 21.70 -9.14
CA GLN A 13 3.08 20.71 -10.18
C GLN A 13 1.70 20.07 -9.97
N SER A 14 0.86 20.12 -11.01
CA SER A 14 -0.42 19.42 -11.02
C SER A 14 -0.20 17.92 -10.81
N LEU A 15 -1.13 17.24 -10.15
CA LEU A 15 -1.08 15.80 -9.90
C LEU A 15 -2.20 15.09 -10.66
N THR A 16 -1.87 13.95 -11.25
CA THR A 16 -2.84 12.98 -11.77
C THR A 16 -3.01 11.87 -10.73
N PHE A 17 -4.26 11.54 -10.37
CA PHE A 17 -4.57 10.53 -9.36
C PHE A 17 -5.09 9.23 -9.99
N TYR A 18 -4.63 8.12 -9.45
CA TYR A 18 -5.06 6.78 -9.85
C TYR A 18 -5.57 6.00 -8.64
N ASN A 19 -6.79 5.48 -8.73
CA ASN A 19 -7.38 4.62 -7.72
C ASN A 19 -7.26 3.14 -8.15
N PRO A 20 -6.46 2.32 -7.44
CA PRO A 20 -6.28 0.90 -7.79
C PRO A 20 -7.60 0.10 -7.82
N ALA A 21 -8.56 0.47 -6.96
CA ALA A 21 -9.85 -0.20 -6.86
C ALA A 21 -10.72 0.01 -8.10
N GLU A 22 -10.57 1.13 -8.83
CA GLU A 22 -11.36 1.46 -10.02
C GLU A 22 -10.82 0.83 -11.30
N ASN A 23 -9.66 0.15 -11.22
CA ASN A 23 -9.08 -0.51 -12.37
C ASN A 23 -9.86 -1.78 -12.76
N SER A 24 -10.13 -1.96 -14.05
CA SER A 24 -10.82 -3.14 -14.57
C SER A 24 -9.95 -4.41 -14.58
N LEU A 25 -8.62 -4.26 -14.51
CA LEU A 25 -7.66 -5.35 -14.43
C LEU A 25 -7.39 -5.75 -12.97
N ASN A 26 -7.00 -7.01 -12.77
CA ASN A 26 -6.59 -7.46 -11.44
C ASN A 26 -5.16 -7.00 -11.09
N ILE A 27 -5.05 -5.83 -10.48
CA ILE A 27 -3.77 -5.19 -10.12
C ILE A 27 -3.52 -5.11 -8.61
N ILE A 28 -4.53 -5.38 -7.79
CA ILE A 28 -4.38 -5.48 -6.33
C ILE A 28 -3.99 -6.92 -5.98
N GLN A 29 -2.75 -7.09 -5.53
CA GLN A 29 -2.09 -8.38 -5.36
C GLN A 29 -2.26 -8.96 -3.94
N ASN A 30 -1.78 -10.20 -3.75
CA ASN A 30 -1.75 -10.90 -2.45
C ASN A 30 -3.14 -11.12 -1.83
N ARG A 31 -4.14 -11.38 -2.68
CA ARG A 31 -5.51 -11.69 -2.26
C ARG A 31 -6.16 -12.70 -3.19
N GLY A 32 -6.99 -13.56 -2.61
CA GLY A 32 -7.80 -14.53 -3.34
C GLY A 32 -9.17 -13.97 -3.74
N PHE A 33 -10.06 -14.88 -4.16
CA PHE A 33 -11.49 -14.60 -4.38
C PHE A 33 -11.80 -13.45 -5.37
N LEU A 34 -10.91 -13.21 -6.34
CA LEU A 34 -10.92 -12.01 -7.20
C LEU A 34 -12.29 -11.58 -7.76
N PRO A 35 -13.16 -12.49 -8.27
CA PRO A 35 -14.48 -12.10 -8.78
C PRO A 35 -15.37 -11.42 -7.73
N ASP A 36 -15.18 -11.76 -6.45
CA ASP A 36 -15.96 -11.25 -5.33
C ASP A 36 -15.27 -10.07 -4.61
N MET A 37 -14.10 -9.64 -5.10
CA MET A 37 -13.21 -8.67 -4.44
C MET A 37 -13.01 -7.39 -5.26
N GLN A 38 -13.88 -7.16 -6.24
CA GLN A 38 -13.87 -5.92 -7.01
C GLN A 38 -14.05 -4.71 -6.09
N ASN A 39 -13.31 -3.64 -6.35
CA ASN A 39 -13.33 -2.38 -5.59
C ASN A 39 -13.03 -2.49 -4.09
N SER A 40 -12.39 -3.58 -3.62
CA SER A 40 -12.08 -3.79 -2.20
C SER A 40 -10.59 -3.97 -1.96
N TYR A 41 -10.09 -3.53 -0.81
CA TYR A 41 -8.73 -3.84 -0.33
C TYR A 41 -8.73 -4.89 0.79
N ALA A 42 -9.85 -5.58 1.03
CA ALA A 42 -9.92 -6.67 1.99
C ALA A 42 -9.23 -7.94 1.46
N ARG A 43 -9.05 -8.92 2.35
CA ARG A 43 -8.48 -10.24 2.00
C ARG A 43 -9.56 -11.30 1.74
N TRP A 44 -10.77 -11.05 2.26
CA TRP A 44 -11.91 -11.96 2.20
C TRP A 44 -13.13 -11.29 1.59
N PRO A 45 -13.95 -12.03 0.83
CA PRO A 45 -15.16 -11.47 0.22
C PRO A 45 -16.25 -11.27 1.26
N ASN A 46 -17.14 -10.31 1.02
CA ASN A 46 -18.27 -10.01 1.91
C ASN A 46 -19.13 -11.25 2.22
N LYS A 47 -19.28 -12.18 1.26
CA LYS A 47 -20.01 -13.45 1.47
C LYS A 47 -19.40 -14.36 2.54
N ALA A 48 -18.10 -14.23 2.81
CA ALA A 48 -17.43 -15.01 3.86
C ALA A 48 -17.68 -14.44 5.26
N MET A 49 -18.30 -13.26 5.37
CA MET A 49 -18.53 -12.58 6.65
C MET A 49 -19.73 -13.12 7.43
N ASP A 50 -20.47 -14.11 6.88
CA ASP A 50 -21.57 -14.80 7.56
C ASP A 50 -21.06 -15.85 8.56
N ILE A 51 -20.26 -15.38 9.52
CA ILE A 51 -19.75 -16.16 10.64
C ILE A 51 -20.22 -15.52 11.95
N LYS A 52 -20.32 -16.30 13.03
CA LYS A 52 -20.80 -15.75 14.31
C LYS A 52 -19.76 -14.93 15.08
N ASN A 53 -18.48 -15.07 14.75
CA ASN A 53 -17.38 -14.48 15.50
C ASN A 53 -16.99 -13.09 14.96
N ASP A 54 -17.24 -12.05 15.74
CA ASP A 54 -16.98 -10.65 15.33
C ASP A 54 -15.49 -10.28 15.28
N ALA A 55 -14.64 -10.93 16.07
CA ALA A 55 -13.18 -10.75 15.99
C ALA A 55 -12.64 -11.30 14.65
N TYR A 56 -13.15 -12.45 14.22
CA TYR A 56 -12.82 -12.98 12.89
C TYR A 56 -13.29 -12.04 11.77
N LYS A 57 -14.56 -11.58 11.80
CA LYS A 57 -15.07 -10.62 10.79
C LYS A 57 -14.21 -9.39 10.69
N THR A 58 -13.78 -8.88 11.84
CA THR A 58 -12.88 -7.74 11.94
C THR A 58 -11.57 -8.03 11.22
N GLY A 59 -10.86 -9.09 11.61
CA GLY A 59 -9.57 -9.43 11.02
C GLY A 59 -9.68 -9.68 9.52
N MET A 60 -10.76 -10.33 9.06
CA MET A 60 -10.99 -10.65 7.65
C MET A 60 -11.10 -9.41 6.74
N LYS A 61 -11.52 -8.25 7.29
CA LYS A 61 -11.60 -6.98 6.54
C LYS A 61 -10.25 -6.27 6.40
N CYS A 62 -9.28 -6.58 7.27
CA CYS A 62 -7.99 -5.89 7.25
C CYS A 62 -7.20 -6.18 5.96
N SER A 63 -6.48 -5.17 5.48
CA SER A 63 -5.70 -5.20 4.23
C SER A 63 -4.29 -5.80 4.39
N ALA A 64 -4.08 -6.73 5.35
CA ALA A 64 -2.79 -7.34 5.60
C ALA A 64 -2.17 -7.97 4.34
N THR A 65 -0.89 -7.70 4.09
CA THR A 65 -0.11 -8.18 2.92
C THR A 65 -0.62 -7.75 1.55
N VAL A 66 -1.77 -7.07 1.47
CA VAL A 66 -2.31 -6.54 0.21
C VAL A 66 -1.31 -5.54 -0.36
N LYS A 67 -1.00 -5.69 -1.64
CA LYS A 67 0.06 -4.93 -2.30
C LYS A 67 -0.41 -4.41 -3.66
N ILE A 68 0.03 -3.22 -4.00
CA ILE A 68 -0.09 -2.65 -5.34
C ILE A 68 1.33 -2.44 -5.87
N ILE A 69 1.60 -2.93 -7.07
CA ILE A 69 2.84 -2.61 -7.79
C ILE A 69 2.49 -1.66 -8.92
N PHE A 70 3.28 -0.61 -9.10
CA PHE A 70 3.13 0.34 -10.19
C PHE A 70 4.47 0.86 -10.67
N TYR A 71 4.50 1.35 -11.89
CA TYR A 71 5.64 1.89 -12.58
C TYR A 71 5.40 3.36 -12.88
N THR A 72 6.36 4.22 -12.55
CA THR A 72 6.28 5.63 -12.90
C THR A 72 7.66 6.26 -12.98
N ASN A 73 7.82 7.26 -13.83
CA ASN A 73 9.00 8.12 -13.87
C ASN A 73 8.82 9.42 -13.07
N SER A 74 7.74 9.53 -12.28
CA SER A 74 7.47 10.72 -11.49
C SER A 74 8.43 10.85 -10.31
N SER A 75 8.98 12.04 -10.12
CA SER A 75 9.79 12.41 -8.95
C SER A 75 8.96 12.78 -7.71
N HIS A 76 7.63 12.82 -7.87
CA HIS A 76 6.66 13.18 -6.84
C HIS A 76 5.61 12.06 -6.74
N LEU A 77 5.56 11.38 -5.59
CA LEU A 77 4.50 10.43 -5.29
C LEU A 77 3.66 10.97 -4.14
N TYR A 78 2.37 11.15 -4.38
CA TYR A 78 1.41 11.52 -3.36
C TYR A 78 0.46 10.35 -3.11
N ILE A 79 0.51 9.76 -1.93
CA ILE A 79 -0.39 8.67 -1.55
C ILE A 79 -1.44 9.24 -0.61
N ASN A 80 -2.71 9.04 -0.90
CA ASN A 80 -3.79 9.29 0.06
C ASN A 80 -4.61 8.03 0.28
N TYR A 81 -5.11 7.83 1.49
CA TYR A 81 -5.97 6.69 1.79
C TYR A 81 -6.88 6.97 2.98
N THR A 82 -8.00 6.26 2.99
CA THR A 82 -8.99 6.29 4.08
C THR A 82 -9.13 4.88 4.65
N LYS A 83 -9.21 4.78 5.98
CA LYS A 83 -9.33 3.51 6.71
C LYS A 83 -10.60 3.42 7.57
N SER A 84 -11.07 2.21 7.87
CA SER A 84 -12.35 1.99 8.59
C SER A 84 -12.28 2.24 10.09
N LYS A 85 -11.27 1.71 10.79
CA LYS A 85 -11.22 1.67 12.26
C LYS A 85 -9.80 1.80 12.80
N ILE A 86 -9.58 2.74 13.70
CA ILE A 86 -8.32 2.84 14.44
C ILE A 86 -8.16 1.64 15.39
N TYR A 87 -7.57 0.54 14.89
CA TYR A 87 -7.03 -0.52 15.74
C TYR A 87 -5.73 -0.01 16.34
N THR A 88 -5.84 0.72 17.44
CA THR A 88 -4.70 1.10 18.28
C THR A 88 -4.46 0.01 19.31
N TYR A 89 -3.67 -0.98 18.91
CA TYR A 89 -3.03 -1.87 19.86
C TYR A 89 -1.81 -1.15 20.46
N GLN A 90 -1.80 -0.92 21.77
CA GLN A 90 -0.75 -0.14 22.45
C GLN A 90 0.68 -0.67 22.21
N HIS A 91 0.82 -1.95 21.87
CA HIS A 91 2.10 -2.59 21.60
C HIS A 91 2.53 -2.53 20.13
N LEU A 92 1.66 -2.08 19.20
CA LEU A 92 1.99 -1.95 17.78
C LEU A 92 2.45 -0.54 17.44
N SER A 93 3.39 -0.41 16.51
CA SER A 93 3.81 0.90 16.00
C SER A 93 2.69 1.56 15.18
N HIS A 94 2.69 2.89 15.14
CA HIS A 94 1.78 3.64 14.26
C HIS A 94 1.98 3.28 12.78
N TRP A 95 3.23 3.06 12.38
CA TRP A 95 3.61 2.66 11.02
C TRP A 95 3.14 1.26 10.62
N ALA A 96 2.96 0.35 11.58
CA ALA A 96 2.42 -0.99 11.33
C ALA A 96 0.89 -1.03 11.31
N THR A 97 0.24 -0.16 12.09
CA THR A 97 -1.22 -0.16 12.27
C THR A 97 -1.96 0.78 11.34
N SER A 98 -1.38 1.94 11.06
CA SER A 98 -2.05 3.02 10.32
C SER A 98 -1.30 3.42 9.07
N GLY A 99 -0.02 3.04 8.92
CA GLY A 99 0.80 3.37 7.76
C GLY A 99 0.85 2.27 6.71
N PHE A 100 1.19 2.65 5.48
CA PHE A 100 1.65 1.73 4.44
C PHE A 100 3.18 1.59 4.50
N ALA A 101 3.72 0.64 3.74
CA ALA A 101 5.15 0.63 3.41
C ALA A 101 5.32 0.79 1.90
N LEU A 102 6.21 1.68 1.50
CA LEU A 102 6.58 1.91 0.10
C LEU A 102 8.01 1.46 -0.11
N TYR A 103 8.19 0.64 -1.14
CA TYR A 103 9.51 0.25 -1.63
C TYR A 103 9.68 0.71 -3.07
N GLY A 104 10.89 1.13 -3.44
CA GLY A 104 11.30 1.38 -4.81
C GLY A 104 12.37 0.38 -5.22
N ALA A 105 12.27 -0.15 -6.43
CA ALA A 105 13.32 -1.00 -7.00
C ALA A 105 14.49 -0.16 -7.51
N ASP A 106 15.72 -0.62 -7.30
CA ASP A 106 16.90 -0.10 -8.01
C ASP A 106 17.08 -0.76 -9.39
N GLU A 107 18.16 -0.38 -10.08
CA GLU A 107 18.48 -0.88 -11.42
C GLU A 107 18.81 -2.39 -11.44
N ASP A 108 19.20 -2.94 -10.29
CA ASP A 108 19.49 -4.37 -10.12
C ASP A 108 18.24 -5.16 -9.66
N GLY A 109 17.09 -4.48 -9.51
CA GLY A 109 15.82 -5.06 -9.06
C GLY A 109 15.69 -5.23 -7.55
N SER A 110 16.64 -4.71 -6.76
CA SER A 110 16.57 -4.78 -5.29
C SER A 110 15.58 -3.76 -4.76
N LEU A 111 14.72 -4.19 -3.83
CA LEU A 111 13.71 -3.32 -3.22
C LEU A 111 14.26 -2.57 -2.00
N HIS A 112 14.23 -1.24 -2.08
CA HIS A 112 14.65 -0.33 -1.01
C HIS A 112 13.47 0.35 -0.35
N LEU A 113 13.46 0.41 0.97
CA LEU A 113 12.41 1.11 1.71
C LEU A 113 12.52 2.62 1.45
N CYS A 114 11.47 3.22 0.90
CA CYS A 114 11.39 4.65 0.62
C CYS A 114 10.13 5.26 1.25
N MET A 115 9.95 5.02 2.55
CA MET A 115 8.78 5.51 3.30
C MET A 115 8.77 7.04 3.38
N PRO A 116 7.73 7.70 2.84
CA PRO A 116 7.49 9.12 3.12
C PRO A 116 6.97 9.32 4.55
N GLU A 117 6.99 10.58 5.01
CA GLU A 117 6.24 10.97 6.19
C GLU A 117 4.73 10.83 5.92
N ILE A 118 4.01 10.22 6.86
CA ILE A 118 2.56 10.05 6.78
C ILE A 118 1.91 11.10 7.68
N GLU A 119 1.11 11.96 7.05
CA GLU A 119 0.37 13.04 7.68
C GLU A 119 -1.09 12.62 7.89
N PRO A 120 -1.62 12.69 9.13
CA PRO A 120 -3.05 12.50 9.38
C PRO A 120 -3.82 13.76 8.96
N ASN A 121 -4.67 13.64 7.94
CA ASN A 121 -5.59 14.72 7.54
C ASN A 121 -6.83 14.75 8.45
N THR A 122 -7.31 13.56 8.81
CA THR A 122 -8.38 13.33 9.79
C THR A 122 -8.03 12.09 10.62
N PHE A 123 -8.94 11.66 11.50
CA PHE A 123 -8.78 10.41 12.25
C PHE A 123 -8.71 9.16 11.36
N THR A 124 -9.29 9.19 10.17
CA THR A 124 -9.41 8.05 9.26
C THR A 124 -8.76 8.29 7.90
N THR A 125 -8.37 9.52 7.57
CA THR A 125 -7.78 9.89 6.28
C THR A 125 -6.35 10.35 6.48
N PHE A 126 -5.46 9.80 5.67
CA PHE A 126 -4.02 10.04 5.74
C PHE A 126 -3.50 10.39 4.35
N SER A 127 -2.42 11.17 4.31
CA SER A 127 -1.67 11.41 3.09
C SER A 127 -0.18 11.32 3.34
N ALA A 128 0.57 11.09 2.28
CA ALA A 128 2.01 11.07 2.32
C ALA A 128 2.57 11.58 1.00
N LEU A 129 3.60 12.41 1.07
CA LEU A 129 4.27 12.97 -0.08
C LEU A 129 5.73 12.52 -0.07
N LEU A 130 6.11 11.76 -1.08
CA LEU A 130 7.50 11.46 -1.38
C LEU A 130 7.97 12.40 -2.49
N ASN A 131 8.82 13.37 -2.13
CA ASN A 131 9.52 14.20 -3.08
C ASN A 131 10.97 13.74 -3.15
N TYR A 132 11.35 13.09 -4.25
CA TYR A 132 12.70 12.60 -4.42
C TYR A 132 13.34 13.24 -5.65
N TYR A 133 13.80 14.48 -5.47
CA TYR A 133 14.42 15.29 -6.53
C TYR A 133 15.72 14.69 -7.11
N LEU A 134 16.28 13.67 -6.45
CA LEU A 134 17.50 12.98 -6.87
C LEU A 134 17.23 11.66 -7.61
N LEU A 135 15.97 11.23 -7.75
CA LEU A 135 15.68 10.09 -8.61
C LEU A 135 15.92 10.51 -10.06
N PRO A 136 16.69 9.74 -10.85
CA PRO A 136 16.72 9.90 -12.29
C PRO A 136 15.29 9.90 -12.84
N GLU A 137 15.01 10.65 -13.92
CA GLU A 137 13.75 10.56 -14.67
C GLU A 137 13.64 9.22 -15.41
N LYS A 138 13.64 8.12 -14.64
CA LYS A 138 13.58 6.74 -15.09
C LYS A 138 12.32 6.12 -14.54
N ILE A 139 11.73 5.23 -15.33
CA ILE A 139 10.59 4.44 -14.89
C ILE A 139 11.08 3.54 -13.75
N THR A 140 10.53 3.76 -12.56
CA THR A 140 10.86 3.04 -11.34
C THR A 140 9.68 2.15 -10.94
N GLU A 141 9.96 0.93 -10.53
CA GLU A 141 8.96 0.02 -9.96
C GLU A 141 8.78 0.33 -8.47
N TYR A 142 7.54 0.55 -8.06
CA TYR A 142 7.16 0.79 -6.67
C TYR A 142 6.23 -0.28 -6.14
N HIS A 143 6.50 -0.74 -4.93
CA HIS A 143 5.66 -1.68 -4.20
C HIS A 143 5.03 -0.96 -3.01
N LEU A 144 3.73 -0.69 -3.11
CA LEU A 144 2.92 -0.13 -2.04
C LEU A 144 2.23 -1.27 -1.28
N ILE A 145 2.68 -1.54 -0.06
CA ILE A 145 2.16 -2.58 0.83
C ILE A 145 1.21 -1.92 1.84
N LEU A 146 -0.04 -2.37 1.86
CA LEU A 146 -1.08 -1.81 2.72
C LEU A 146 -0.93 -2.25 4.17
N LEU A 147 -1.50 -1.42 5.05
CA LEU A 147 -1.52 -1.59 6.48
C LEU A 147 -2.16 -2.92 6.92
N SER A 148 -1.68 -3.49 8.03
CA SER A 148 -2.04 -4.87 8.39
C SER A 148 -3.28 -4.99 9.26
N PHE A 149 -3.58 -4.00 10.12
CA PHE A 149 -4.57 -4.14 11.18
C PHE A 149 -5.84 -3.32 10.97
N ASP A 150 -6.06 -2.78 9.78
CA ASP A 150 -7.26 -2.02 9.46
C ASP A 150 -7.63 -2.23 7.97
N GLU A 151 -8.85 -1.88 7.61
CA GLU A 151 -9.37 -1.96 6.26
C GLU A 151 -9.08 -0.64 5.54
N VAL A 152 -8.41 -0.71 4.38
CA VAL A 152 -8.33 0.42 3.47
C VAL A 152 -9.61 0.48 2.65
N ASN A 153 -10.32 1.61 2.72
CA ASN A 153 -11.57 1.83 1.98
C ASN A 153 -11.34 2.58 0.67
N GLN A 154 -10.40 3.52 0.68
CA GLN A 154 -10.04 4.35 -0.45
C GLN A 154 -8.54 4.50 -0.48
N LEU A 155 -7.98 4.55 -1.68
CA LEU A 155 -6.56 4.76 -1.92
C LEU A 155 -6.41 5.46 -3.26
N ASN A 156 -5.67 6.57 -3.28
CA ASN A 156 -5.22 7.18 -4.53
C ASN A 156 -3.70 7.30 -4.53
N ILE A 157 -3.13 7.02 -5.69
CA ILE A 157 -1.72 7.21 -6.02
C ILE A 157 -1.65 8.39 -6.98
N GLY A 158 -1.15 9.50 -6.49
CA GLY A 158 -0.91 10.74 -7.22
C GLY A 158 0.52 10.77 -7.75
N VAL A 159 0.67 11.11 -9.02
CA VAL A 159 1.96 11.37 -9.68
C VAL A 159 1.92 12.72 -10.36
N ALA A 160 3.07 13.33 -10.63
CA ALA A 160 3.15 14.57 -11.40
C ALA A 160 2.45 14.42 -12.76
N ASP A 161 1.62 15.39 -13.11
CA ASP A 161 0.86 15.39 -14.37
C ASP A 161 1.80 15.28 -15.58
N GLY A 162 1.41 14.44 -16.54
CA GLY A 162 2.23 14.07 -17.69
C GLY A 162 3.32 13.00 -17.42
N SER A 163 3.48 12.52 -16.18
CA SER A 163 4.38 11.40 -15.89
C SER A 163 3.83 10.09 -16.48
N TYR A 164 4.74 9.17 -16.80
CA TYR A 164 4.37 7.78 -17.08
C TYR A 164 3.76 7.16 -15.83
N PHE A 165 2.68 6.39 -15.99
CA PHE A 165 2.10 5.59 -14.92
C PHE A 165 1.47 4.31 -15.47
N GLU A 166 1.82 3.17 -14.88
CA GLU A 166 1.21 1.88 -15.19
C GLU A 166 1.13 1.00 -13.94
N TYR A 167 0.04 0.26 -13.77
CA TYR A 167 -0.03 -0.78 -12.75
C TYR A 167 0.58 -2.09 -13.24
N ALA A 168 1.36 -2.76 -12.39
CA ALA A 168 1.74 -4.14 -12.68
C ALA A 168 0.52 -5.06 -12.53
N LYS A 169 0.38 -6.02 -13.43
CA LYS A 169 -0.62 -7.09 -13.29
C LYS A 169 -0.27 -7.97 -12.10
N SER A 170 -1.29 -8.52 -11.44
CA SER A 170 -1.06 -9.52 -10.41
C SER A 170 -0.35 -10.74 -10.99
N LEU A 171 0.61 -11.29 -10.24
CA LEU A 171 1.28 -12.53 -10.58
C LEU A 171 0.26 -13.67 -10.72
N ASN A 172 0.31 -14.39 -11.85
CA ASN A 172 -0.54 -15.54 -12.12
C ASN A 172 0.13 -16.86 -11.67
N GLU A 173 0.74 -16.83 -10.49
CA GLU A 173 1.42 -17.97 -9.89
C GLU A 173 0.55 -18.61 -8.81
N ARG A 174 0.85 -19.88 -8.49
CA ARG A 174 0.16 -20.56 -7.39
C ARG A 174 0.50 -19.86 -6.06
N PRO A 175 -0.50 -19.40 -5.30
CA PRO A 175 -0.24 -18.66 -4.08
C PRO A 175 0.20 -19.58 -2.95
N VAL A 176 1.01 -19.06 -2.04
CA VAL A 176 1.20 -19.66 -0.71
C VAL A 176 0.08 -19.16 0.19
N VAL A 177 -0.74 -20.08 0.69
CA VAL A 177 -1.85 -19.75 1.60
C VAL A 177 -1.38 -19.87 3.04
N LEU A 178 -1.58 -18.81 3.80
CA LEU A 178 -1.08 -18.64 5.16
C LEU A 178 -2.26 -18.55 6.12
N TYR A 179 -2.45 -19.50 7.03
CA TYR A 179 -3.59 -19.50 7.96
C TYR A 179 -3.12 -19.63 9.41
N GLY A 180 -3.70 -18.82 10.30
CA GLY A 180 -3.30 -18.79 11.71
C GLY A 180 -3.85 -17.58 12.46
N THR A 181 -3.22 -17.28 13.59
CA THR A 181 -3.65 -16.23 14.53
C THR A 181 -2.97 -14.88 14.24
N SER A 182 -2.87 -13.99 15.24
CA SER A 182 -2.27 -12.66 15.15
C SER A 182 -0.84 -12.62 14.59
N ILE A 183 -0.02 -13.63 14.88
CA ILE A 183 1.35 -13.73 14.34
C ILE A 183 1.31 -13.93 12.82
N MET A 184 0.40 -14.80 12.34
CA MET A 184 0.16 -15.02 10.91
C MET A 184 -0.41 -13.76 10.25
N HIS A 185 -1.33 -13.09 10.93
CA HIS A 185 -1.94 -11.84 10.46
C HIS A 185 -0.88 -10.74 10.23
N GLY A 186 0.14 -10.69 11.10
CA GLY A 186 1.28 -9.80 10.94
C GLY A 186 1.56 -8.94 12.18
N ALA A 187 1.32 -9.44 13.41
CA ALA A 187 1.81 -8.80 14.64
C ALA A 187 3.24 -9.26 14.94
N CYS A 188 4.21 -8.43 15.36
CA CYS A 188 4.21 -6.97 15.61
C CYS A 188 5.43 -6.33 14.90
N PRO A 189 5.36 -6.05 13.59
CA PRO A 189 6.46 -5.47 12.83
C PRO A 189 6.59 -3.97 13.11
N CYS A 190 7.71 -3.38 12.67
CA CYS A 190 7.91 -1.94 12.71
C CYS A 190 7.03 -1.18 11.68
N HIS A 191 6.72 -1.78 10.54
CA HIS A 191 5.85 -1.23 9.48
C HIS A 191 5.22 -2.36 8.65
N ALA A 192 4.22 -2.06 7.83
CA ALA A 192 3.45 -3.05 7.06
C ALA A 192 4.31 -4.00 6.21
N GLY A 193 5.33 -3.47 5.51
CA GLY A 193 6.26 -4.27 4.69
C GLY A 193 7.21 -5.20 5.45
N ASN A 194 7.29 -5.11 6.78
CA ASN A 194 8.19 -5.95 7.60
C ASN A 194 7.43 -7.03 8.40
N THR A 195 6.16 -7.30 8.05
CA THR A 195 5.51 -8.52 8.54
C THR A 195 6.25 -9.73 7.96
N TRP A 196 6.36 -10.82 8.72
CA TRP A 196 7.03 -12.02 8.21
C TRP A 196 6.38 -12.58 6.92
N PRO A 197 5.05 -12.48 6.68
CA PRO A 197 4.47 -12.86 5.40
C PRO A 197 4.94 -11.97 4.23
N ASN A 198 5.12 -10.66 4.45
CA ASN A 198 5.68 -9.76 3.43
C ASN A 198 7.18 -10.00 3.22
N MET A 199 7.93 -10.35 4.27
CA MET A 199 9.32 -10.79 4.12
C MET A 199 9.40 -12.08 3.29
N LEU A 200 8.56 -13.07 3.60
CA LEU A 200 8.47 -14.31 2.84
C LEU A 200 8.11 -14.06 1.37
N HIS A 201 7.10 -13.22 1.12
CA HIS A 201 6.71 -12.82 -0.24
C HIS A 201 7.90 -12.30 -1.04
N ARG A 202 8.67 -11.36 -0.48
CA ARG A 202 9.84 -10.77 -1.17
C ARG A 202 10.98 -11.77 -1.37
N SER A 203 11.14 -12.74 -0.48
CA SER A 203 12.18 -13.77 -0.62
C SER A 203 11.82 -14.86 -1.63
N LEU A 204 10.52 -15.18 -1.78
CA LEU A 204 10.05 -16.21 -2.69
C LEU A 204 9.66 -15.68 -4.06
N ASP A 205 9.20 -14.44 -4.14
CA ASP A 205 8.54 -13.84 -5.32
C ASP A 205 7.28 -14.60 -5.77
N PHE A 206 6.56 -15.20 -4.81
CA PHE A 206 5.25 -15.85 -5.02
C PHE A 206 4.13 -15.07 -4.35
N PRO A 207 2.89 -15.06 -4.89
CA PRO A 207 1.73 -14.48 -4.23
C PRO A 207 1.52 -15.07 -2.84
N ILE A 208 1.32 -14.22 -1.84
CA ILE A 208 1.01 -14.64 -0.48
C ILE A 208 -0.45 -14.32 -0.18
N PHE A 209 -1.25 -15.34 0.13
CA PHE A 209 -2.62 -15.18 0.58
C PHE A 209 -2.65 -15.30 2.10
N ASN A 210 -2.47 -14.17 2.78
CA ASN A 210 -2.58 -14.13 4.23
C ASN A 210 -4.05 -14.27 4.64
N MET A 211 -4.38 -15.37 5.31
CA MET A 211 -5.67 -15.70 5.89
C MET A 211 -5.61 -15.69 7.42
N GLY A 212 -4.57 -15.11 8.01
CA GLY A 212 -4.46 -14.92 9.46
C GLY A 212 -5.53 -13.98 10.00
N VAL A 213 -5.99 -14.23 11.22
CA VAL A 213 -6.99 -13.42 11.93
C VAL A 213 -6.53 -13.18 13.37
N THR A 214 -6.88 -12.02 13.90
CA THR A 214 -6.50 -11.55 15.25
C THR A 214 -7.57 -11.89 16.28
#